data_AF-A0A6P4YI70-F1
#
_entry.id   AF-A0A6P4YI70-F1
#
_cell.length_a   1.000
_cell.length_b   1.000
_cell.length_c   1.000
_cell.angle_alpha   90.00
_cell.angle_beta   90.00
_cell.angle_gamma   90.00
#
_symmetry.space_group_name_H-M   'P 1'
#
loop_
_entity.id
_entity.type
_entity.pdbx_description
1 polymer ?
#
loop_
_entity_poly.entity_id
_entity_poly.type
_entity_poly.pdbx_seq_one_letter_code
_entity_poly.pdbx_strand_id
1 'polypeptide(L)'
;MRNPGQSQVWTSAVKKTISRLSPVLNCCLLGVVIFLVVTMLGLKLSFSQLEEKTAAKLSGIKLSVSQLTSEHLKLESSVENLQGNSDGLFAGLKPFKKWRGDFKCGPGFLTEDGYPAECNPDSSHPCCSRHNWCDKTTEHCDCRGCIDYRKRQ
;
A
#
# COMPACT_ATOMS: atom_id res chain seq x y z
N MET A 1 58.76 -28.96 38.69
CA MET A 1 57.83 -27.81 38.77
C MET A 1 56.43 -28.29 38.37
N ARG A 2 55.37 -27.83 39.06
CA ARG A 2 53.92 -28.19 38.99
C ARG A 2 53.38 -28.47 37.56
N ASN A 3 52.65 -29.58 37.31
CA ASN A 3 51.18 -29.83 37.43
C ASN A 3 50.33 -28.93 36.48
N PRO A 4 49.19 -29.30 35.82
CA PRO A 4 48.29 -30.47 35.98
C PRO A 4 47.69 -31.07 34.68
N GLY A 5 46.84 -32.10 34.77
CA GLY A 5 45.82 -32.35 33.73
C GLY A 5 45.65 -33.78 33.21
N GLN A 6 44.95 -34.61 33.99
CA GLN A 6 44.23 -35.83 33.59
C GLN A 6 44.91 -36.84 32.63
N SER A 7 45.59 -37.83 33.21
CA SER A 7 45.69 -39.16 32.61
C SER A 7 44.33 -39.85 32.71
N GLN A 8 43.47 -39.74 31.69
CA GLN A 8 42.29 -40.62 31.58
C GLN A 8 42.74 -42.03 31.15
N VAL A 9 43.31 -42.77 32.11
CA VAL A 9 43.33 -44.22 32.08
C VAL A 9 41.87 -44.66 32.22
N TRP A 10 41.19 -44.92 31.10
CA TRP A 10 39.84 -45.47 31.11
C TRP A 10 39.90 -46.80 31.85
N THR A 11 39.50 -46.82 33.13
CA THR A 11 39.42 -48.06 33.91
C THR A 11 38.56 -49.04 33.11
N SER A 12 38.89 -50.34 33.11
CA SER A 12 38.22 -51.33 32.26
C SER A 12 36.68 -51.36 32.44
N ALA A 13 36.17 -50.82 33.54
CA ALA A 13 34.75 -50.55 33.75
C ALA A 13 34.19 -49.51 32.76
N VAL A 14 34.89 -48.39 32.53
CA VAL A 14 34.42 -47.30 31.64
C VAL A 14 34.44 -47.73 30.17
N LYS A 15 35.43 -48.53 29.73
CA LYS A 15 35.50 -49.06 28.35
C LYS A 15 34.34 -50.02 28.01
N LYS A 16 33.85 -50.76 29.01
CA LYS A 16 32.69 -51.66 28.88
C LYS A 16 31.37 -50.87 28.78
N THR A 17 31.30 -49.71 29.43
CA THR A 17 30.14 -48.81 29.39
C THR A 17 30.03 -48.05 28.05
N ILE A 18 31.13 -47.58 27.44
CA ILE A 18 31.10 -46.94 26.11
C ILE A 18 30.62 -47.92 25.03
N SER A 19 31.07 -49.18 25.09
CA SER A 19 30.76 -50.19 24.08
C SER A 19 29.26 -50.48 23.97
N ARG A 20 28.49 -50.19 25.02
CA ARG A 20 27.02 -50.27 25.03
C ARG A 20 26.34 -48.93 24.77
N LEU A 21 26.94 -47.81 25.17
CA LEU A 21 26.40 -46.47 24.91
C LEU A 21 26.50 -46.06 23.43
N SER A 22 27.58 -46.43 22.76
CA SER A 22 27.83 -46.10 21.35
C SER A 22 26.76 -46.65 20.38
N PRO A 23 26.37 -47.94 20.43
CA PRO A 23 25.31 -48.46 19.55
C PRO A 23 23.95 -47.86 19.88
N VAL A 24 23.65 -47.57 21.15
CA VAL A 24 22.39 -46.91 21.55
C VAL A 24 22.35 -45.47 21.01
N LEU A 25 23.44 -44.72 21.16
CA LEU A 25 23.55 -43.36 20.64
C LEU A 25 23.44 -43.31 19.12
N ASN A 26 24.11 -44.23 18.41
CA ASN A 26 23.99 -44.34 16.95
C ASN A 26 22.57 -44.73 16.53
N CYS A 27 21.90 -45.61 17.26
CA CYS A 27 20.50 -45.97 17.01
C CYS A 27 19.57 -44.76 17.19
N CYS A 28 19.76 -43.98 18.26
CA CYS A 28 19.01 -42.75 18.48
C CYS A 28 19.25 -41.72 17.36
N LEU A 29 20.50 -41.52 16.95
CA LEU A 29 20.84 -40.60 15.87
C LEU A 29 20.21 -41.02 14.54
N LEU A 30 20.26 -42.32 14.20
CA LEU A 30 19.58 -42.85 13.01
C LEU A 30 18.07 -42.63 13.07
N GLY A 31 17.45 -42.85 14.23
CA GLY A 31 16.01 -42.61 14.42
C GLY A 31 15.64 -41.14 14.21
N VAL A 32 16.42 -40.21 14.77
CA VAL A 32 16.20 -38.76 14.57
C VAL A 32 16.39 -38.37 13.11
N VAL A 33 17.43 -38.87 12.44
CA VAL A 33 17.68 -38.60 11.02
C VAL A 33 16.52 -39.11 10.15
N ILE A 34 16.03 -40.33 10.38
CA ILE A 34 14.90 -40.89 9.64
C ILE A 34 13.65 -40.03 9.85
N PHE A 35 13.37 -39.63 11.10
CA PHE A 35 12.23 -38.77 11.41
C PHE A 35 12.32 -37.40 10.71
N LEU A 36 13.50 -36.78 10.72
CA LEU A 36 13.76 -35.53 9.99
C LEU A 36 13.60 -35.69 8.47
N VAL A 37 14.07 -36.78 7.89
CA VAL A 37 13.90 -37.05 6.45
C VAL A 37 12.42 -37.22 6.09
N VAL A 38 11.66 -37.98 6.88
CA VAL A 38 10.21 -38.20 6.64
C VAL A 38 9.44 -36.89 6.76
N THR A 39 9.71 -36.09 7.78
CA THR A 39 9.07 -34.77 7.97
C THR A 39 9.43 -33.79 6.85
N MET A 40 10.70 -33.74 6.42
CA MET A 40 11.12 -32.91 5.28
C MET A 40 10.50 -33.34 3.96
N LEU A 41 10.33 -34.65 3.73
CA LEU A 41 9.68 -35.18 2.54
C LEU A 41 8.18 -34.80 2.52
N GLY A 42 7.51 -34.89 3.68
CA GLY A 42 6.13 -34.44 3.84
C GLY A 42 5.96 -32.92 3.66
N LEU A 43 6.90 -32.13 4.17
CA LEU A 43 6.90 -30.67 3.99
C LEU A 43 7.11 -30.29 2.52
N LYS A 44 8.00 -31.00 1.80
CA LYS A 44 8.25 -30.78 0.37
C LYS A 44 7.01 -31.07 -0.50
N LEU A 45 6.29 -32.17 -0.21
CA LEU A 45 5.01 -32.47 -0.86
C LEU A 45 3.99 -31.35 -0.65
N SER A 46 3.91 -30.82 0.58
CA SER A 46 3.01 -29.73 0.94
C SER A 46 3.38 -28.42 0.23
N PHE A 47 4.67 -28.15 0.08
CA PHE A 47 5.18 -26.97 -0.61
C PHE A 47 4.89 -27.01 -2.12
N SER A 48 5.12 -28.15 -2.78
CA SER A 48 4.82 -28.29 -4.22
C SER A 48 3.33 -28.11 -4.53
N GLN A 49 2.44 -28.58 -3.65
CA GLN A 49 1.00 -28.33 -3.74
C GLN A 49 0.63 -26.85 -3.57
N LEU A 50 1.39 -26.11 -2.76
CA LEU A 50 1.18 -24.69 -2.55
C LEU A 50 1.63 -23.87 -3.76
N GLU A 51 2.75 -24.23 -4.38
CA GLU A 51 3.24 -23.57 -5.60
C GLU A 51 2.27 -23.75 -6.77
N GLU A 52 1.71 -24.95 -6.97
CA GLU A 52 0.72 -25.22 -8.02
C GLU A 52 -0.56 -24.39 -7.84
N LYS A 53 -1.09 -24.34 -6.61
CA LYS A 53 -2.26 -23.52 -6.27
C LYS A 53 -1.99 -22.02 -6.48
N THR A 54 -0.79 -21.58 -6.13
CA THR A 54 -0.37 -20.17 -6.31
C THR A 54 -0.24 -19.85 -7.79
N ALA A 55 0.35 -20.74 -8.59
CA ALA A 55 0.48 -20.59 -10.04
C ALA A 55 -0.88 -20.58 -10.75
N ALA A 56 -1.81 -21.46 -10.36
CA ALA A 56 -3.16 -21.51 -10.90
C ALA A 56 -4.00 -20.26 -10.53
N LYS A 57 -3.85 -19.75 -9.31
CA LYS A 57 -4.54 -18.52 -8.89
C LYS A 57 -3.95 -17.30 -9.58
N LEU A 58 -2.63 -17.25 -9.72
CA LEU A 58 -1.93 -16.16 -10.40
C LEU A 58 -2.21 -16.15 -11.91
N SER A 59 -2.35 -17.31 -12.55
CA SER A 59 -2.72 -17.39 -13.97
C SER A 59 -4.15 -16.91 -14.21
N GLY A 60 -5.09 -17.25 -13.33
CA GLY A 60 -6.46 -16.72 -13.35
C GLY A 60 -6.49 -15.20 -13.20
N ILE A 61 -5.74 -14.66 -12.23
CA ILE A 61 -5.62 -13.21 -12.03
C ILE A 61 -4.99 -12.54 -13.26
N LYS A 62 -3.94 -13.12 -13.84
CA LYS A 62 -3.28 -12.60 -15.05
C LYS A 62 -4.25 -12.52 -16.24
N LEU A 63 -5.10 -13.54 -16.40
CA LEU A 63 -6.12 -13.55 -17.44
C LEU A 63 -7.14 -12.42 -17.21
N SER A 64 -7.66 -12.28 -15.99
CA SER A 64 -8.62 -11.22 -15.65
C SER A 64 -8.03 -9.81 -15.83
N VAL A 65 -6.77 -9.59 -15.43
CA VAL A 65 -6.07 -8.31 -15.64
C VAL A 65 -5.87 -8.04 -17.12
N SER A 66 -5.49 -9.05 -17.93
CA SER A 66 -5.32 -8.87 -19.37
C SER A 66 -6.63 -8.47 -20.08
N GLN A 67 -7.76 -9.03 -19.65
CA GLN A 67 -9.10 -8.66 -20.13
C GLN A 67 -9.48 -7.24 -19.73
N LEU A 68 -9.19 -6.83 -18.50
CA LEU A 68 -9.41 -5.46 -18.04
C LEU A 68 -8.53 -4.45 -18.81
N THR A 69 -7.27 -4.77 -19.09
CA THR A 69 -6.40 -3.89 -19.90
C THR A 69 -6.87 -3.77 -21.34
N SER A 70 -7.41 -4.83 -21.96
CA SER A 70 -7.96 -4.74 -23.32
C SER A 70 -9.22 -3.89 -23.37
N GLU A 71 -10.10 -3.98 -22.36
CA GLU A 71 -11.27 -3.12 -22.25
C GLU A 71 -10.89 -1.66 -21.97
N HIS A 72 -9.86 -1.42 -21.13
CA HIS A 72 -9.34 -0.08 -20.87
C HIS A 72 -8.76 0.57 -22.14
N LEU A 73 -7.97 -0.16 -22.94
CA LEU A 73 -7.42 0.37 -24.21
C LEU A 73 -8.50 0.63 -25.26
N LYS A 74 -9.58 -0.16 -25.26
CA LYS A 74 -10.75 0.05 -26.11
C LYS A 74 -11.56 1.28 -25.66
N LEU A 75 -11.60 1.55 -24.36
CA LEU A 75 -12.18 2.77 -23.81
C LEU A 75 -11.27 3.98 -24.05
N GLU A 76 -9.95 3.87 -23.89
CA GLU A 76 -9.00 4.96 -24.17
C GLU A 76 -9.02 5.37 -25.64
N SER A 77 -9.10 4.43 -26.58
CA SER A 77 -9.29 4.76 -28.01
C SER A 77 -10.66 5.37 -28.30
N SER A 78 -11.70 5.01 -27.54
CA SER A 78 -13.00 5.67 -27.61
C SER A 78 -12.95 7.09 -27.02
N VAL A 79 -12.15 7.29 -25.97
CA VAL A 79 -11.89 8.59 -25.34
C VAL A 79 -11.08 9.48 -26.27
N GLU A 80 -10.06 8.99 -26.99
CA GLU A 80 -9.31 9.80 -27.97
C GLU A 80 -10.19 10.29 -29.12
N ASN A 81 -11.15 9.47 -29.57
CA ASN A 81 -12.14 9.89 -30.57
C ASN A 81 -13.18 10.90 -30.02
N LEU A 82 -13.39 10.93 -28.70
CA LEU A 82 -14.17 12.00 -28.05
C LEU A 82 -13.32 13.25 -27.78
N GLN A 83 -12.03 13.08 -27.46
CA GLN A 83 -11.10 14.15 -27.16
C GLN A 83 -10.79 14.96 -28.41
N GLY A 84 -10.67 14.32 -29.57
CA GLY A 84 -10.51 14.97 -30.89
C GLY A 84 -11.73 15.76 -31.38
N ASN A 85 -12.87 15.66 -30.67
CA ASN A 85 -14.06 16.50 -30.89
C ASN A 85 -14.32 17.47 -29.71
N SER A 86 -13.48 17.41 -28.67
CA SER A 86 -13.68 18.16 -27.44
C SER A 86 -13.04 19.54 -27.46
N ASP A 87 -12.08 19.79 -28.37
CA ASP A 87 -11.53 21.13 -28.60
C ASP A 87 -12.61 22.14 -29.05
N GLY A 88 -13.67 21.65 -29.70
CA GLY A 88 -14.85 22.44 -30.08
C GLY A 88 -16.00 22.40 -29.06
N LEU A 89 -16.09 21.37 -28.22
CA LEU A 89 -17.14 21.25 -27.18
C LEU A 89 -16.77 21.99 -25.89
N PHE A 90 -15.50 21.98 -25.50
CA PHE A 90 -14.95 22.78 -24.39
C PHE A 90 -14.76 24.26 -24.76
N ALA A 91 -14.90 24.63 -26.03
CA ALA A 91 -15.08 26.04 -26.40
C ALA A 91 -16.38 26.63 -25.79
N GLY A 92 -17.33 25.78 -25.39
CA GLY A 92 -18.57 26.17 -24.70
C GLY A 92 -18.68 25.74 -23.24
N LEU A 93 -18.03 24.64 -22.83
CA LEU A 93 -18.04 24.18 -21.43
C LEU A 93 -17.00 24.95 -20.62
N LYS A 94 -17.45 26.00 -19.93
CA LYS A 94 -16.60 26.70 -18.97
C LYS A 94 -16.18 25.75 -17.84
N PRO A 95 -14.91 25.77 -17.42
CA PRO A 95 -14.45 24.96 -16.30
C PRO A 95 -15.17 25.39 -15.02
N PHE A 96 -15.75 24.43 -14.30
CA PHE A 96 -16.44 24.68 -13.03
C PHE A 96 -15.46 25.27 -12.03
N LYS A 97 -15.59 26.57 -11.76
CA LYS A 97 -14.67 27.33 -10.90
C LYS A 97 -15.44 27.89 -9.72
N LYS A 98 -15.16 27.36 -8.53
CA LYS A 98 -15.82 27.77 -7.28
C LYS A 98 -15.48 29.20 -6.85
N TRP A 99 -14.35 29.75 -7.31
CA TRP A 99 -13.88 31.09 -6.93
C TRP A 99 -13.83 32.05 -8.12
N ARG A 100 -14.13 33.31 -7.88
CA ARG A 100 -14.13 34.35 -8.92
C ARG A 100 -12.76 35.02 -9.05
N GLY A 101 -12.52 35.64 -10.21
CA GLY A 101 -11.28 36.40 -10.48
C GLY A 101 -11.24 37.79 -9.84
N ASP A 102 -12.38 38.31 -9.39
CA ASP A 102 -12.53 39.61 -8.72
C ASP A 102 -12.45 39.50 -7.19
N PHE A 103 -12.06 38.33 -6.66
CA PHE A 103 -11.96 38.05 -5.22
C PHE A 103 -13.26 38.24 -4.43
N LYS A 104 -14.41 38.25 -5.10
CA LYS A 104 -15.71 38.27 -4.44
C LYS A 104 -16.14 36.87 -4.02
N CYS A 105 -16.79 36.79 -2.87
CA CYS A 105 -17.27 35.54 -2.28
C CYS A 105 -18.64 35.71 -1.60
N GLY A 106 -19.28 34.61 -1.26
CA GLY A 106 -20.57 34.61 -0.55
C GLY A 106 -21.80 34.59 -1.47
N PRO A 107 -23.00 34.53 -0.90
CA PRO A 107 -24.24 34.28 -1.63
C PRO A 107 -24.66 35.41 -2.57
N GLY A 108 -24.16 36.63 -2.36
CA GLY A 108 -24.42 37.78 -3.25
C GLY A 108 -23.57 37.81 -4.51
N PHE A 109 -22.56 36.92 -4.62
CA PHE A 109 -21.62 36.90 -5.73
C PHE A 109 -21.55 35.48 -6.28
N LEU A 110 -22.28 35.23 -7.35
CA LEU A 110 -22.37 33.88 -7.92
C LEU A 110 -21.21 33.59 -8.87
N THR A 111 -20.78 32.34 -8.95
CA THR A 111 -19.92 31.85 -10.04
C THR A 111 -20.72 31.79 -11.34
N GLU A 112 -20.04 31.47 -12.42
CA GLU A 112 -20.67 31.35 -13.74
C GLU A 112 -21.69 30.21 -13.79
N ASP A 113 -21.53 29.23 -12.89
CA ASP A 113 -22.42 28.10 -12.68
C ASP A 113 -23.61 28.43 -11.75
N GLY A 114 -23.73 29.68 -11.29
CA GLY A 114 -24.84 30.14 -10.46
C GLY A 114 -24.74 29.79 -8.97
N TYR A 115 -23.61 29.24 -8.51
CA TYR A 115 -23.37 28.92 -7.09
C TYR A 115 -22.71 30.09 -6.36
N PRO A 116 -22.94 30.26 -5.04
CA PRO A 116 -22.19 31.22 -4.24
C PRO A 116 -20.68 31.07 -4.43
N ALA A 117 -19.98 32.17 -4.70
CA ALA A 117 -18.55 32.13 -4.90
C ALA A 117 -17.81 31.87 -3.57
N GLU A 118 -16.82 31.01 -3.64
CA GLU A 118 -15.90 30.69 -2.56
C GLU A 118 -14.57 31.43 -2.75
N CYS A 119 -13.67 31.31 -1.78
CA CYS A 119 -12.28 31.72 -1.94
C CYS A 119 -11.42 30.49 -2.21
N ASN A 120 -10.43 30.63 -3.07
CA ASN A 120 -9.52 29.53 -3.39
C ASN A 120 -8.67 29.19 -2.14
N PRO A 121 -8.80 27.97 -1.57
CA PRO A 121 -8.06 27.57 -0.37
C PRO A 121 -6.54 27.53 -0.59
N ASP A 122 -6.10 27.33 -1.83
CA ASP A 122 -4.68 27.24 -2.22
C ASP A 122 -4.11 28.61 -2.63
N SER A 123 -4.91 29.67 -2.60
CA SER A 123 -4.45 31.02 -2.93
C SER A 123 -3.89 31.77 -1.72
N SER A 124 -3.24 32.91 -1.98
CA SER A 124 -2.86 33.85 -0.93
C SER A 124 -4.04 34.57 -0.26
N HIS A 125 -5.28 34.32 -0.69
CA HIS A 125 -6.49 34.97 -0.19
C HIS A 125 -7.59 33.93 0.11
N PRO A 126 -7.38 33.03 1.08
CA PRO A 126 -8.23 31.86 1.27
C PRO A 126 -9.49 32.10 2.11
N CYS A 127 -9.65 33.29 2.70
CA CYS A 127 -10.73 33.57 3.65
C CYS A 127 -11.74 34.55 3.07
N CYS A 128 -13.02 34.21 3.17
CA CYS A 128 -14.12 35.10 2.82
C CYS A 128 -14.56 35.91 4.04
N SER A 129 -14.46 37.24 3.95
CA SER A 129 -14.93 38.12 5.01
C SER A 129 -16.43 38.38 4.98
N ARG A 130 -16.95 38.97 6.06
CA ARG A 130 -18.33 39.50 6.13
C ARG A 130 -18.66 40.52 5.03
N HIS A 131 -17.65 41.15 4.45
CA HIS A 131 -17.79 42.12 3.37
C HIS A 131 -17.73 41.47 1.98
N ASN A 132 -17.80 40.13 1.91
CA ASN A 132 -17.81 39.35 0.67
C ASN A 132 -16.54 39.53 -0.16
N TRP A 133 -15.38 39.54 0.50
CA TRP A 133 -14.06 39.62 -0.12
C TRP A 133 -13.13 38.52 0.36
N CYS A 134 -12.37 37.96 -0.57
CA CYS A 134 -11.31 37.01 -0.32
C CYS A 134 -10.01 37.72 0.08
N ASP A 135 -9.48 37.37 1.26
CA ASP A 135 -8.19 37.85 1.76
C ASP A 135 -7.58 36.83 2.76
N LYS A 136 -6.41 37.13 3.33
CA LYS A 136 -5.70 36.32 4.35
C LYS A 136 -5.54 37.02 5.69
N THR A 137 -5.95 38.28 5.82
CA THR A 137 -5.77 39.05 7.05
C THR A 137 -6.60 38.46 8.19
N THR A 138 -6.17 38.70 9.43
CA THR A 138 -6.88 38.21 10.62
C THR A 138 -8.34 38.70 10.64
N GLU A 139 -8.62 39.93 10.21
CA GLU A 139 -10.00 40.43 10.12
C GLU A 139 -10.86 39.68 9.08
N HIS A 140 -10.24 39.06 8.07
CA HIS A 140 -10.94 38.30 7.04
C HIS A 140 -11.08 36.81 7.39
N CYS A 141 -10.19 36.27 8.22
CA CYS A 141 -10.19 34.85 8.61
C CYS A 141 -10.76 34.58 10.00
N ASP A 142 -10.58 35.51 10.94
CA ASP A 142 -10.90 35.37 12.37
C ASP A 142 -11.97 36.41 12.79
N CYS A 143 -13.04 36.47 11.99
CA CYS A 143 -14.19 37.30 12.29
C CYS A 143 -15.44 36.45 12.48
N ARG A 144 -16.42 37.00 13.22
CA ARG A 144 -17.73 36.37 13.36
C ARG A 144 -18.44 36.34 12.01
N GLY A 145 -18.63 35.14 11.45
CA GLY A 145 -19.30 34.91 10.17
C GLY A 145 -18.35 34.90 8.96
N CYS A 146 -17.03 35.06 9.16
CA CYS A 146 -16.04 34.81 8.13
C CYS A 146 -15.89 33.31 7.86
N ILE A 147 -15.46 32.95 6.64
CA ILE A 147 -15.22 31.55 6.23
C ILE A 147 -13.77 31.40 5.79
N ASP A 148 -13.00 30.58 6.50
CA ASP A 148 -11.65 30.17 6.09
C ASP A 148 -11.72 28.84 5.31
N TYR A 149 -11.49 28.89 4.00
CA TYR A 149 -11.62 27.72 3.13
C TYR A 149 -10.46 26.71 3.28
N ARG A 150 -9.34 27.08 3.91
CA ARG A 150 -8.25 26.13 4.24
C ARG A 150 -8.69 25.07 5.25
N LYS A 151 -9.68 25.40 6.08
CA LYS A 151 -10.21 24.53 7.13
C LYS A 151 -11.37 23.64 6.66
N ARG A 152 -11.76 23.72 5.38
CA ARG A 152 -12.91 23.01 4.80
C ARG A 152 -12.53 21.88 3.82
N GLN A 153 -11.26 21.46 3.83
CA GLN A 153 -10.75 20.35 3.03
C GLN A 153 -10.83 19.01 3.77
#